data_AF-A0A1D7TJV7-F1
#
_entry.id   AF-A0A1D7TJV7-F1
#
_cell.length_a   1.000
_cell.length_b   1.000
_cell.length_c   1.000
_cell.angle_alpha   90.00
_cell.angle_beta   90.00
_cell.angle_gamma   90.00
#
_symmetry.space_group_name_H-M   'P 1'
#
loop_
_entity.id
_entity.type
_entity.pdbx_description
1 polymer ?
#
loop_
_entity_poly.entity_id
_entity_poly.type
_entity_poly.pdbx_seq_one_letter_code
_entity_poly.pdbx_strand_id
1 'polypeptide(L)'
;MSYKFVQNKACEYFPCHKIEEDTTFNCLFCYCPLYALGEQCGGKFTYTKNGIKSCVECDVVHHKDTGYEYVQAKMHYIIKLAVQK
;
A
#
# COMPACT_ATOMS: atom_id res chain seq x y z
N MET A 1 -2.70 14.06 -15.14
CA MET A 1 -2.91 12.90 -14.25
C MET A 1 -2.04 11.77 -14.74
N SER A 2 -1.18 11.16 -13.91
CA SER A 2 -0.38 9.99 -14.29
C SER A 2 -1.09 8.73 -13.81
N TYR A 3 -1.02 7.63 -14.57
CA TYR A 3 -1.60 6.34 -14.13
C TYR A 3 -0.89 5.78 -12.88
N LYS A 4 0.33 6.25 -12.59
CA LYS A 4 1.11 5.83 -11.42
C LYS A 4 0.92 6.72 -10.19
N PHE A 5 0.29 7.89 -10.34
CA PHE A 5 0.25 8.88 -9.27
C PHE A 5 -1.10 9.60 -9.21
N VAL A 6 -1.74 9.46 -8.05
CA VAL A 6 -2.98 10.16 -7.69
C VAL A 6 -2.77 10.79 -6.33
N GLN A 7 -3.19 12.04 -6.14
CA GLN A 7 -3.14 12.69 -4.85
C GLN A 7 -4.46 13.41 -4.60
N ASN A 8 -5.23 12.93 -3.63
CA ASN A 8 -6.50 13.53 -3.24
C ASN A 8 -6.35 14.34 -1.95
N LYS A 9 -5.90 15.59 -2.07
CA LYS A 9 -5.74 16.50 -0.92
C LYS A 9 -7.07 16.90 -0.25
N ALA A 10 -8.20 16.65 -0.91
CA ALA A 10 -9.53 16.94 -0.36
C ALA A 10 -10.09 15.79 0.51
N CYS A 11 -9.40 14.64 0.58
CA CYS A 11 -9.79 13.53 1.46
C CYS A 11 -9.65 13.93 2.93
N GLU A 12 -10.66 13.65 3.76
CA GLU A 12 -10.65 13.95 5.21
C GLU A 12 -9.52 13.25 5.98
N TYR A 13 -9.01 12.15 5.43
CA TYR A 13 -7.92 11.38 6.02
C TYR A 13 -6.53 11.80 5.51
N PHE A 14 -6.42 12.75 4.57
CA PHE A 14 -5.14 13.10 3.97
C PHE A 14 -4.26 13.96 4.91
N PRO A 15 -2.96 13.62 5.10
CA PRO A 15 -2.29 12.38 4.67
C PRO A 15 -2.62 11.19 5.59
N CYS A 16 -3.02 10.06 4.99
CA CYS A 16 -3.45 8.88 5.78
C CYS A 16 -2.28 8.20 6.50
N HIS A 17 -1.07 8.32 5.94
CA HIS A 17 0.17 7.81 6.50
C HIS A 17 1.18 8.93 6.62
N LYS A 18 2.02 8.86 7.65
CA LYS A 18 3.18 9.74 7.78
C LYS A 18 4.25 9.27 6.79
N ILE A 19 4.71 10.17 5.94
CA ILE A 19 5.82 9.94 5.02
C ILE A 19 6.80 11.11 5.18
N GLU A 20 8.07 10.90 4.88
CA GLU A 20 9.11 11.92 4.99
C GLU A 20 8.86 13.11 4.06
N GLU A 21 9.38 14.27 4.44
CA GLU A 21 9.10 15.58 3.83
C GLU A 21 9.51 15.64 2.34
N ASP A 22 10.52 14.84 1.94
CA ASP A 22 11.02 14.75 0.57
C ASP A 22 10.26 13.73 -0.30
N THR A 23 9.35 12.95 0.28
CA THR A 23 8.54 11.96 -0.43
C THR A 23 7.13 12.47 -0.72
N THR A 24 6.77 12.55 -2.01
CA THR A 24 5.40 12.94 -2.38
C THR A 24 4.41 11.80 -2.08
N PHE A 25 3.41 12.07 -1.23
CA PHE A 25 2.34 11.11 -0.89
C PHE A 25 1.46 10.74 -2.10
N ASN A 26 1.28 9.45 -2.34
CA ASN A 26 0.47 8.87 -3.42
C ASN A 26 -0.75 8.12 -2.85
N CYS A 27 -1.95 8.60 -3.18
CA CYS A 27 -3.23 8.01 -2.80
C CYS A 27 -3.64 6.81 -3.68
N LEU A 28 -2.86 6.44 -4.69
CA LEU A 28 -3.23 5.39 -5.64
C LEU A 28 -3.63 4.06 -4.96
N PHE A 29 -2.97 3.72 -3.85
CA PHE A 29 -3.24 2.50 -3.07
C PHE A 29 -3.71 2.79 -1.64
N CYS A 30 -4.70 3.67 -1.48
CA CYS A 30 -5.34 3.93 -0.18
C CYS A 30 -5.80 2.64 0.53
N TYR A 31 -6.21 1.62 -0.24
CA TYR A 31 -6.30 0.24 0.24
C TYR A 31 -5.12 -0.56 -0.28
N CYS A 32 -4.43 -1.27 0.63
CA CYS A 32 -3.24 -2.03 0.26
C CYS A 32 -3.61 -3.25 -0.60
N PRO A 33 -3.25 -3.28 -1.90
CA PRO A 33 -3.57 -4.41 -2.77
C PRO A 33 -2.79 -5.68 -2.39
N LEU A 34 -1.77 -5.55 -1.54
CA LEU A 34 -0.92 -6.62 -1.05
C LEU A 34 -1.34 -7.14 0.33
N TYR A 35 -2.47 -6.67 0.87
CA TYR A 35 -2.90 -7.00 2.22
C TYR A 35 -2.95 -8.53 2.47
N ALA A 36 -3.53 -9.26 1.51
CA ALA A 36 -3.72 -10.71 1.55
C ALA A 36 -2.41 -11.52 1.53
N LEU A 37 -1.27 -10.93 1.15
CA LEU A 37 0.02 -11.61 1.16
C LEU A 37 0.60 -11.78 2.57
N GLY A 38 -0.03 -11.23 3.61
CA GLY A 38 0.49 -11.30 4.97
C GLY A 38 1.91 -10.75 5.04
N GLU A 39 2.84 -11.54 5.58
CA GLU A 39 4.26 -11.17 5.69
C GLU A 39 4.97 -11.05 4.34
N GLN A 40 4.49 -11.79 3.32
CA GLN A 40 5.07 -11.75 1.97
C GLN A 40 4.80 -10.43 1.25
N CYS A 41 3.96 -9.55 1.82
CA CYS A 41 3.72 -8.23 1.24
C CYS A 41 4.97 -7.32 1.32
N GLY A 42 5.91 -7.59 2.24
CA GLY A 42 7.18 -6.88 2.40
C GLY A 42 7.07 -5.42 2.88
N GLY A 43 5.89 -5.01 3.36
CA GLY A 43 5.65 -3.68 3.93
C GLY A 43 5.67 -3.72 5.46
N LYS A 44 5.70 -2.55 6.11
CA LYS A 44 5.60 -2.46 7.58
C LYS A 44 4.15 -2.70 8.01
N PHE A 45 3.92 -3.63 8.93
CA PHE A 45 2.59 -3.90 9.49
C PHE A 45 2.70 -4.46 10.90
N THR A 46 1.57 -4.46 11.61
CA THR A 46 1.40 -5.15 12.88
C THR A 46 0.11 -5.97 12.85
N TYR A 47 -0.06 -6.91 13.77
CA TYR A 47 -1.34 -7.58 14.00
C TYR A 47 -1.98 -7.03 15.28
N THR A 48 -3.27 -6.70 15.19
CA THR A 48 -4.08 -6.36 16.36
C THR A 48 -4.24 -7.58 17.27
N LYS A 49 -4.67 -7.36 18.52
CA LYS A 49 -5.00 -8.44 19.47
C LYS A 49 -6.02 -9.47 18.95
N ASN A 50 -6.82 -9.09 17.95
CA ASN A 50 -7.83 -9.95 17.33
C ASN A 50 -7.32 -10.64 16.04
N GLY A 51 -6.02 -10.56 15.75
CA GLY A 51 -5.42 -11.18 14.55
C GLY A 51 -5.66 -10.43 13.24
N ILE A 52 -6.22 -9.23 13.28
CA ILE A 52 -6.40 -8.39 12.08
C ILE A 52 -5.09 -7.68 11.77
N LYS A 53 -4.59 -7.80 10.54
CA LYS A 53 -3.41 -7.09 10.05
C LYS A 53 -3.70 -5.60 9.93
N SER A 54 -2.80 -4.77 10.43
CA SER A 54 -2.86 -3.31 10.36
C SER A 54 -1.68 -2.78 9.56
N CYS A 55 -1.96 -2.03 8.50
CA CYS A 55 -0.96 -1.38 7.65
C CYS A 55 -0.88 0.14 7.89
N VAL A 56 -1.36 0.63 9.04
CA VAL A 56 -1.37 2.07 9.38
C VAL A 56 0.04 2.66 9.46
N GLU A 57 1.06 1.83 9.71
CA GLU A 57 2.46 2.25 9.70
C GLU A 57 3.18 1.97 8.37
N CYS A 58 2.45 1.55 7.31
CA CYS A 58 3.03 1.20 6.02
C CYS A 58 2.95 2.38 5.06
N ASP A 59 4.08 2.84 4.53
CA ASP A 59 4.16 3.94 3.57
C ASP A 59 4.69 3.52 2.18
N VAL A 60 5.25 2.30 2.07
CA VAL A 60 5.94 1.84 0.85
C VAL A 60 5.12 1.93 -0.44
N VAL A 61 3.80 1.73 -0.35
CA VAL A 61 2.88 1.83 -1.51
C VAL A 61 2.44 3.26 -1.80
N HIS A 62 2.72 4.20 -0.88
CA HIS A 62 2.35 5.60 -0.94
C HIS A 62 3.48 6.50 -1.41
N HIS A 63 4.67 5.97 -1.68
CA HIS A 63 5.76 6.72 -2.29
C HIS A 63 5.47 6.93 -3.79
N LYS A 64 5.44 8.20 -4.24
CA LYS A 64 5.16 8.56 -5.64
C LYS A 64 6.05 7.84 -6.66
N ASP A 65 7.34 7.70 -6.37
CA ASP A 65 8.33 7.26 -7.36
C ASP A 65 8.58 5.74 -7.36
N THR A 66 8.18 5.04 -6.30
CA THR A 66 8.49 3.61 -6.10
C THR A 66 7.28 2.75 -5.77
N GLY A 67 6.19 3.33 -5.25
CA GLY A 67 5.06 2.57 -4.72
C GLY A 67 4.30 1.80 -5.80
N TYR A 68 4.17 2.36 -7.01
CA TYR A 68 3.53 1.68 -8.14
C TYR A 68 4.31 0.44 -8.55
N GLU A 69 5.61 0.59 -8.80
CA GLU A 69 6.53 -0.47 -9.17
C GLU A 69 6.57 -1.56 -8.10
N TYR A 70 6.57 -1.17 -6.82
CA TYR A 70 6.55 -2.10 -5.69
C TYR A 70 5.33 -3.03 -5.70
N VAL A 71 4.13 -2.47 -5.98
CA VAL A 71 2.89 -3.24 -6.08
C VAL A 71 2.91 -4.14 -7.30
N GLN A 72 3.28 -3.61 -8.48
CA GLN A 72 3.31 -4.40 -9.72
C GLN A 72 4.25 -5.60 -9.62
N ALA A 73 5.42 -5.41 -9.00
CA ALA A 73 6.40 -6.47 -8.77
C ALA A 73 5.91 -7.61 -7.85
N LYS A 74 4.74 -7.47 -7.19
CA LYS A 74 4.15 -8.48 -6.30
C LYS A 74 2.80 -9.02 -6.79
N MET A 75 2.27 -8.52 -7.90
CA MET A 75 0.96 -8.95 -8.41
C MET A 75 0.90 -10.43 -8.77
N HIS A 76 2.01 -11.03 -9.21
CA HIS A 76 2.05 -12.47 -9.46
C HIS A 76 1.76 -13.30 -8.20
N TYR A 77 2.09 -12.83 -6.99
CA TYR A 77 1.73 -13.52 -5.75
C TYR A 77 0.23 -13.45 -5.46
N ILE A 78 -0.39 -12.29 -5.66
CA ILE A 78 -1.84 -12.12 -5.51
C ILE A 78 -2.60 -12.98 -6.53
N ILE A 79 -2.17 -12.96 -7.79
CA ILE A 79 -2.77 -13.79 -8.85
C ILE A 79 -2.68 -15.27 -8.48
N LYS A 80 -1.54 -15.74 -7.93
CA LYS A 80 -1.40 -17.12 -7.45
C LYS A 80 -2.42 -17.47 -6.36
N LEU A 81 -2.73 -16.56 -5.43
CA LEU A 81 -3.78 -16.79 -4.43
C LEU A 81 -5.16 -16.86 -5.06
N ALA A 82 -5.45 -16.00 -6.05
CA ALA A 82 -6.76 -15.95 -6.70
C ALA A 82 -7.09 -17.19 -7.55
N VAL A 83 -6.07 -17.90 -8.04
CA VAL A 83 -6.24 -19.12 -8.87
C VAL A 83 -6.17 -20.41 -8.07
N GLN A 84 -5.87 -20.35 -6.77
CA GLN A 84 -5.93 -21.52 -5.89
C GLN A 84 -7.40 -21.91 -5.68
N LYS A 85 -7.76 -23.11 -6.12
CA LYS A 85 -9.10 -23.70 -5.96
C LYS A 85 -9.19 -24.48 -4.66
#